data_AF-A0A8C8YN72-F1
#
_entry.id   AF-A0A8C8YN72-F1
#
_cell.length_a   1.000
_cell.length_b   1.000
_cell.length_c   1.000
_cell.angle_alpha   90.00
_cell.angle_beta   90.00
_cell.angle_gamma   90.00
#
_symmetry.space_group_name_H-M   'P 1'
#
loop_
_entity.id
_entity.type
_entity.pdbx_description
1 polymer ?
#
loop_
_entity_poly.entity_id
_entity_poly.type
_entity_poly.pdbx_seq_one_letter_code
_entity_poly.pdbx_strand_id
1 'polypeptide(L)' 'FSFPTKYTPWRLAAQSTTLDLAERGASPETRQAQGERLAITARLKREYLLQYNDPSRRGSSVELGPLFLVLCFQNWQV' A
#
# COMPACT_ATOMS: atom_id res chain seq x y z
N PHE A 1 17.92 -30.88 11.49
CA PHE A 1 17.94 -29.92 10.35
C PHE A 1 17.70 -28.54 10.94
N SER A 2 18.68 -27.63 10.88
CA SER A 2 18.57 -26.28 11.49
C SER A 2 18.47 -25.24 10.39
N PHE A 3 17.57 -24.28 10.55
CA PHE A 3 17.54 -23.10 9.69
C PHE A 3 18.77 -22.23 9.95
N PRO A 4 19.33 -21.56 8.93
CA PRO A 4 20.39 -20.59 9.13
C PRO A 4 19.91 -19.46 10.04
N THR A 5 20.70 -19.12 11.06
CA THR A 5 20.28 -18.34 12.23
C THR A 5 20.05 -16.86 11.95
N LYS A 6 20.48 -16.33 10.80
CA LYS A 6 20.38 -14.89 10.49
C LYS A 6 20.25 -14.66 8.99
N TYR A 7 19.18 -13.98 8.57
CA TYR A 7 18.98 -13.54 7.20
C TYR A 7 19.88 -12.33 6.91
N THR A 8 20.72 -12.42 5.88
CA THR A 8 21.51 -11.30 5.38
C THR A 8 20.80 -10.67 4.19
N PRO A 9 20.23 -9.46 4.32
CA PRO A 9 19.56 -8.81 3.22
C PRO A 9 20.56 -8.50 2.11
N TRP A 10 20.22 -8.85 0.87
CA TRP A 10 20.99 -8.52 -0.31
C TRP A 10 20.38 -7.28 -0.98
N ARG A 11 21.18 -6.46 -1.68
CA ARG A 11 20.66 -5.20 -2.27
C ARG A 11 19.48 -5.39 -3.22
N LEU A 12 19.38 -6.56 -3.86
CA LEU A 12 18.28 -6.90 -4.78
C LEU A 12 17.19 -7.76 -4.12
N ALA A 13 17.41 -8.23 -2.89
CA ALA A 13 16.45 -9.03 -2.16
C ALA A 13 15.99 -8.23 -0.94
N ALA A 14 14.86 -7.54 -1.08
CA ALA A 14 14.20 -6.90 0.04
C ALA A 14 13.93 -7.97 1.13
N GLN A 15 14.18 -7.60 2.38
CA GLN A 15 13.79 -8.42 3.52
C GLN A 15 12.27 -8.59 3.49
N SER A 16 11.78 -9.81 3.75
CA SER A 16 10.35 -10.03 3.86
C SER A 16 9.80 -9.24 5.05
N THR A 17 8.63 -8.64 4.84
CA THR A 17 7.94 -7.78 5.81
C THR A 17 7.82 -8.47 7.18
N THR A 18 7.41 -9.75 7.20
CA THR A 18 7.30 -10.57 8.42
C THR A 18 8.60 -10.74 9.22
N LEU A 19 9.77 -10.63 8.58
CA LEU A 19 11.09 -10.77 9.22
C LEU A 19 11.66 -9.43 9.71
N ASP A 20 11.01 -8.31 9.38
CA ASP A 20 11.42 -6.99 9.85
C ASP A 20 10.97 -6.78 11.30
N LEU A 21 11.95 -6.69 12.22
CA LEU A 21 11.69 -6.49 13.65
C LEU A 21 11.04 -5.13 13.94
N ALA A 22 11.24 -4.14 13.06
CA ALA A 22 10.65 -2.82 13.19
C ALA A 22 9.12 -2.86 13.03
N GLU A 23 8.59 -3.81 12.26
CA GLU A 23 7.14 -4.00 12.10
C GLU A 23 6.51 -4.60 13.36
N ARG A 24 7.14 -5.64 13.94
CA ARG A 24 6.63 -6.33 15.14
C ARG A 24 6.70 -5.47 16.41
N GLY A 25 7.67 -4.54 16.48
CA GLY A 25 7.89 -3.61 17.59
C GLY A 25 7.27 -2.22 17.40
N ALA A 26 6.27 -2.07 16.53
CA ALA A 26 5.70 -0.76 16.20
C ALA A 26 5.22 0.02 17.45
N SER A 27 5.85 1.18 17.68
CA SER A 27 5.48 2.18 18.68
C SER A 27 4.02 2.64 18.48
N PRO A 28 3.29 3.08 19.53
CA PRO A 28 1.97 3.68 19.36
C PRO A 28 1.94 4.81 18.32
N GLU A 29 3.00 5.62 18.22
CA GLU A 29 3.10 6.71 17.23
C GLU A 29 3.17 6.18 15.79
N THR A 30 3.90 5.08 15.55
CA THR A 30 3.99 4.49 14.21
C THR A 30 2.67 3.85 13.79
N ARG A 31 1.91 3.28 14.74
CA ARG A 31 0.55 2.78 14.49
C ARG A 31 -0.42 3.91 14.16
N GLN A 32 -0.30 5.05 14.85
CA GLN A 32 -1.12 6.22 14.53
C GLN A 32 -0.80 6.75 13.13
N ALA A 33 0.49 6.92 12.79
CA ALA A 33 0.91 7.35 11.46
C ALA A 33 0.46 6.36 10.36
N GLN A 34 0.48 5.06 10.62
CA GLN A 34 -0.08 4.05 9.72
C GLN A 34 -1.60 4.23 9.55
N GLY A 35 -2.34 4.44 10.65
CA GLY A 35 -3.77 4.71 10.63
C GLY A 35 -4.14 5.97 9.83
N GLU A 36 -3.38 7.05 10.00
CA GLU A 36 -3.57 8.31 9.25
C GLU A 36 -3.33 8.10 7.75
N ARG A 37 -2.24 7.40 7.39
CA ARG A 37 -1.95 7.04 5.99
C ARG A 37 -3.06 6.17 5.40
N LEU A 38 -3.58 5.20 6.16
CA LEU A 38 -4.70 4.35 5.74
C LEU A 38 -5.98 5.15 5.56
N ALA A 39 -6.29 6.09 6.46
CA ALA A 39 -7.48 6.94 6.36
C ALA A 39 -7.46 7.82 5.10
N ILE A 40 -6.31 8.46 4.80
CA ILE A 40 -6.12 9.25 3.57
C ILE A 40 -6.28 8.35 2.34
N THR A 41 -5.62 7.19 2.35
CA THR A 41 -5.66 6.24 1.24
C THR A 41 -7.08 5.73 0.98
N ALA A 42 -7.83 5.38 2.04
CA ALA A 42 -9.21 4.93 1.94
C ALA A 42 -10.15 6.01 1.39
N ARG A 43 -9.98 7.26 1.81
CA ARG A 43 -10.75 8.39 1.30
C ARG A 43 -10.53 8.58 -0.20
N LEU A 44 -9.27 8.61 -0.63
CA LEU A 44 -8.90 8.75 -2.04
C LEU A 44 -9.39 7.56 -2.88
N LYS A 45 -9.31 6.34 -2.34
CA LYS A 45 -9.83 5.13 -3.00
C LYS A 45 -11.32 5.25 -3.28
N ARG A 46 -12.08 5.68 -2.28
CA ARG A 46 -13.53 5.81 -2.39
C ARG A 46 -13.92 6.85 -3.44
N GLU A 47 -13.29 8.01 -3.42
CA GLU A 47 -13.55 9.08 -4.40
C GLU A 47 -13.26 8.60 -5.83
N TYR A 48 -12.12 7.92 -6.03
CA TYR A 48 -11.79 7.31 -7.30
C TYR A 48 -12.82 6.27 -7.75
N LEU A 49 -13.20 5.34 -6.87
CA LEU A 49 -14.14 4.26 -7.21
C LEU A 49 -15.54 4.80 -7.53
N LEU A 50 -15.99 5.86 -6.86
CA LEU A 50 -17.27 6.50 -7.17
C LEU A 50 -17.27 7.09 -8.58
N GLN A 51 -16.19 7.77 -8.98
CA GLN A 51 -16.05 8.27 -10.35
C GLN A 51 -15.90 7.13 -11.36
N TYR A 52 -15.11 6.10 -11.03
CA TYR A 52 -14.84 4.99 -11.93
C TYR A 52 -16.10 4.17 -12.24
N ASN A 53 -16.94 3.91 -11.23
CA ASN A 53 -18.14 3.08 -11.35
C ASN A 53 -19.36 3.81 -11.91
N ASP A 54 -19.27 5.11 -12.23
CA ASP A 54 -20.40 5.87 -12.78
C ASP A 54 -20.69 5.43 -14.22
N PRO A 55 -21.87 4.84 -14.53
CA PRO A 55 -22.22 4.41 -15.87
C PRO A 55 -22.41 5.57 -16.86
N SER A 56 -22.59 6.79 -16.37
CA SER A 56 -22.72 8.01 -17.19
C SER A 56 -21.37 8.60 -17.58
N ARG A 57 -20.26 8.08 -17.04
CA ARG A 57 -18.91 8.54 -17.32
C ARG A 57 -18.48 8.17 -18.75
N ARG A 58 -18.92 8.97 -19.72
CA ARG A 58 -18.41 8.94 -21.09
C ARG A 58 -17.08 9.70 -21.09
N GLY A 59 -16.01 8.98 -21.41
CA GLY A 59 -14.66 9.29 -20.98
C GLY A 59 -14.09 10.62 -21.48
N SER A 60 -13.51 11.36 -20.53
CA SER A 60 -12.19 11.99 -20.65
C SER A 60 -11.75 12.38 -19.23
N SER A 61 -11.51 11.39 -18.38
CA SER A 61 -10.89 11.67 -17.09
C SER A 61 -9.42 11.95 -17.32
N VAL A 62 -9.15 13.24 -17.52
CA VAL A 62 -7.90 13.97 -17.28
C VAL A 62 -6.65 13.11 -17.40
N GLU A 63 -5.93 13.38 -18.49
CA GLU A 63 -4.56 12.98 -18.73
C GLU A 63 -3.73 13.03 -17.43
N LEU A 64 -2.97 11.96 -17.18
CA LEU A 64 -1.99 11.82 -16.07
C LEU A 64 -2.57 11.57 -14.66
N GLY A 65 -3.20 10.41 -14.43
CA GLY A 65 -3.60 10.03 -13.06
C GLY A 65 -4.32 8.70 -12.79
N PRO A 66 -4.92 7.99 -13.75
CA PRO A 66 -5.72 6.80 -13.41
C PRO A 66 -4.89 5.53 -13.24
N LEU A 67 -3.82 5.30 -14.01
CA LEU A 67 -3.01 4.09 -13.87
C LEU A 67 -2.18 4.06 -12.58
N PHE A 68 -1.68 5.21 -12.11
CA PHE A 68 -0.90 5.28 -10.86
C PHE A 68 -1.78 4.93 -9.66
N LEU A 69 -2.96 5.52 -9.55
CA LEU A 69 -3.90 5.21 -8.47
C LEU A 69 -4.44 3.78 -8.59
N VAL A 70 -4.77 3.29 -9.79
CA VAL A 70 -5.24 1.91 -10.00
C VAL A 70 -4.17 0.89 -9.63
N LEU A 71 -2.91 1.06 -10.06
CA LEU A 71 -1.81 0.19 -9.68
C LEU A 71 -1.52 0.25 -8.17
N CYS A 72 -1.54 1.45 -7.58
CA CYS A 72 -1.41 1.61 -6.13
C CYS A 72 -2.57 0.94 -5.37
N PHE A 73 -3.80 0.95 -5.89
CA PHE A 73 -4.97 0.36 -5.21
C PHE A 73 -5.16 -1.14 -5.46
N GLN A 74 -4.70 -1.68 -6.60
CA GLN A 74 -4.77 -3.12 -6.91
C GLN A 74 -3.61 -3.91 -6.31
N ASN A 75 -2.43 -3.30 -6.08
CA ASN A 75 -1.32 -3.94 -5.36
C ASN A 75 -1.32 -3.67 -3.83
N TRP A 76 -2.27 -2.90 -3.30
CA TRP A 76 -2.45 -2.74 -1.85
C TRP A 76 -3.20 -3.95 -1.29
N GLN A 77 -2.50 -5.08 -1.16
CA GLN A 77 -2.96 -6.16 -0.31
C GLN A 77 -2.81 -5.74 1.16
N VAL A 78 -3.90 -5.95 1.91
CA VAL A 78 -3.96 -5.89 3.38
C VAL A 78 -3.23 -7.10 3.95
#